data_AF-D5M840-F1
#
_entry.id   AF-D5M840-F1
#
_cell.length_a   1.000
_cell.length_b   1.000
_cell.length_c   1.000
_cell.angle_alpha   90.00
_cell.angle_beta   90.00
_cell.angle_gamma   90.00
#
_symmetry.space_group_name_H-M   'P 1'
#
loop_
_entity.id
_entity.type
_entity.pdbx_description
1 polymer ?
#
loop_
_entity_poly.entity_id
_entity_poly.type
_entity_poly.pdbx_seq_one_letter_code
_entity_poly.pdbx_strand_id
1 'polypeptide(L)'
;VAQQISEVNRIASQTNYNGKNILDGSAGTLSFQVGANVGQTVSVDLTQSMSAAKIGGGMVQTGQTLGTIKVAIDSSGAAWSSGSTGQETTQINVVSDGKGGFTFTDQNNQALSSTAVTAVFGSSTVGTGTAASPSFQTLALSTSATSALSATDQANATAMVAQINAVNKPQTVSNLDISTQTGAYQAMVSIDNALATVNNLQATLGAAQNRFTAIATTQQAGSNNLAQAQSQIQSADFAQETA
;
A
#
# COMPACT_ATOMS: atom_id res chain seq x y z
N VAL A 1 -8.40 -9.09 -17.58
CA VAL A 1 -8.25 -9.12 -16.10
C VAL A 1 -8.31 -10.53 -15.53
N ALA A 2 -9.38 -11.32 -15.76
CA ALA A 2 -9.50 -12.68 -15.22
C ALA A 2 -8.31 -13.64 -15.53
N GLN A 3 -7.75 -13.58 -16.73
CA GLN A 3 -6.54 -14.36 -17.10
C GLN A 3 -5.33 -13.97 -16.24
N GLN A 4 -5.12 -12.67 -15.99
CA GLN A 4 -4.02 -12.18 -15.17
C GLN A 4 -4.21 -12.55 -13.69
N ILE A 5 -5.44 -12.50 -13.18
CA ILE A 5 -5.76 -12.98 -11.83
C ILE A 5 -5.46 -14.48 -11.70
N SER A 6 -5.79 -15.27 -12.72
CA SER A 6 -5.49 -16.71 -12.75
C SER A 6 -3.98 -16.96 -12.72
N GLU A 7 -3.22 -16.16 -13.46
CA GLU A 7 -1.75 -16.24 -13.46
C GLU A 7 -1.14 -15.83 -12.11
N VAL A 8 -1.64 -14.77 -11.46
CA VAL A 8 -1.24 -14.39 -10.10
C VAL A 8 -1.46 -15.54 -9.12
N ASN A 9 -2.63 -16.19 -9.18
CA ASN A 9 -2.91 -17.34 -8.32
C ASN A 9 -2.04 -18.56 -8.66
N ARG A 10 -1.71 -18.77 -9.95
CA ARG A 10 -0.79 -19.83 -10.38
C ARG A 10 0.60 -19.60 -9.80
N ILE A 11 1.14 -18.38 -9.89
CA ILE A 11 2.44 -18.03 -9.33
C ILE A 11 2.45 -18.24 -7.81
N ALA A 12 1.43 -17.74 -7.10
CA ALA A 12 1.35 -17.89 -5.65
C ALA A 12 1.29 -19.37 -5.20
N SER A 13 0.54 -20.21 -5.93
CA SER A 13 0.33 -21.62 -5.57
C SER A 13 1.39 -22.59 -6.09
N GLN A 14 2.16 -22.22 -7.11
CA GLN A 14 3.13 -23.13 -7.75
C GLN A 14 4.59 -22.76 -7.51
N THR A 15 4.91 -21.53 -7.10
CA THR A 15 6.30 -21.19 -6.78
C THR A 15 6.76 -21.90 -5.52
N ASN A 16 7.62 -22.90 -5.70
CA ASN A 16 8.09 -23.79 -4.66
C ASN A 16 9.61 -24.03 -4.75
N TYR A 17 10.20 -24.37 -3.62
CA TYR A 17 11.57 -24.84 -3.50
C TYR A 17 11.55 -26.25 -2.89
N ASN A 18 12.06 -27.25 -3.61
CA ASN A 18 12.03 -28.66 -3.20
C ASN A 18 10.63 -29.14 -2.76
N GLY A 19 9.58 -28.74 -3.49
CA GLY A 19 8.20 -29.12 -3.20
C GLY A 19 7.55 -28.37 -2.02
N LYS A 20 8.21 -27.34 -1.48
CA LYS A 20 7.68 -26.46 -0.42
C LYS A 20 7.33 -25.10 -1.03
N ASN A 21 6.07 -24.69 -0.95
CA ASN A 21 5.64 -23.38 -1.45
C ASN A 21 6.30 -22.25 -0.66
N ILE A 22 6.62 -21.15 -1.36
CA ILE A 22 7.35 -20.01 -0.78
C ILE A 22 6.66 -18.66 -0.98
N LEU A 23 5.60 -18.57 -1.79
CA LEU A 23 4.87 -17.32 -2.05
C LEU A 23 3.40 -17.34 -1.62
N ASP A 24 2.92 -18.41 -0.99
CA ASP A 24 1.53 -18.50 -0.51
C ASP A 24 1.38 -18.13 0.98
N GLY A 25 2.47 -17.79 1.67
CA GLY A 25 2.50 -17.48 3.10
C GLY A 25 2.83 -18.67 4.00
N SER A 26 2.78 -19.91 3.47
CA SER A 26 2.95 -21.13 4.26
C SER A 26 4.39 -21.39 4.71
N ALA A 27 5.37 -20.77 4.04
CA ALA A 27 6.79 -20.87 4.39
C ALA A 27 7.13 -20.16 5.72
N GLY A 28 6.34 -19.16 6.12
CA GLY A 28 6.58 -18.37 7.32
C GLY A 28 7.91 -17.61 7.27
N THR A 29 8.56 -17.44 8.42
CA THR A 29 9.91 -16.87 8.49
C THR A 29 10.96 -17.98 8.40
N LEU A 30 11.80 -17.92 7.37
CA LEU A 30 12.92 -18.84 7.18
C LEU A 30 14.19 -18.22 7.78
N SER A 31 14.91 -18.98 8.62
CA SER A 31 16.17 -18.52 9.21
C SER A 31 17.34 -19.36 8.69
N PHE A 32 18.38 -18.68 8.23
CA PHE A 32 19.58 -19.28 7.69
C PHE A 32 20.77 -18.92 8.55
N GLN A 33 21.44 -19.93 9.11
CA GLN A 33 22.71 -19.74 9.81
C GLN A 33 23.79 -19.37 8.79
N VAL A 34 24.48 -18.26 9.05
CA VAL A 34 25.46 -17.67 8.11
C VAL A 34 26.76 -17.34 8.83
N GLY A 35 27.21 -18.23 9.70
CA GLY A 35 28.53 -18.14 10.32
C GLY A 35 28.68 -19.09 11.48
N ALA A 36 29.84 -19.05 12.13
CA ALA A 36 30.18 -19.99 13.20
C ALA A 36 29.53 -19.62 14.55
N ASN A 37 29.12 -18.36 14.74
CA ASN A 37 28.59 -17.88 16.00
C ASN A 37 27.10 -18.18 16.15
N VAL A 38 26.68 -18.57 17.36
CA VAL A 38 25.26 -18.69 17.71
C VAL A 38 24.53 -17.37 17.49
N GLY A 39 23.37 -17.40 16.83
CA GLY A 39 22.58 -16.21 16.52
C GLY A 39 23.03 -15.42 15.29
N GLN A 40 24.11 -15.83 14.60
CA GLN A 40 24.52 -15.23 13.32
C GLN A 40 23.64 -15.75 12.17
N THR A 41 22.41 -15.25 12.09
CA THR A 41 21.40 -15.67 11.11
C THR A 41 20.96 -14.54 10.19
N VAL A 42 20.52 -14.92 8.99
CA VAL A 42 19.69 -14.08 8.11
C VAL A 42 18.29 -14.67 8.11
N SER A 43 17.31 -13.84 8.46
CA SER A 43 15.90 -14.23 8.41
C SER A 43 15.25 -13.65 7.15
N VAL A 44 14.43 -14.46 6.50
CA VAL A 44 13.63 -14.10 5.34
C VAL A 44 12.17 -14.30 5.71
N ASP A 45 11.40 -13.21 5.72
CA ASP A 45 9.97 -13.25 6.03
C ASP A 45 9.14 -13.51 4.77
N LEU A 46 8.52 -14.69 4.70
CA LEU A 46 7.60 -15.12 3.64
C LEU A 46 6.21 -15.44 4.22
N THR A 47 5.82 -14.77 5.31
CA THR A 47 4.51 -14.95 5.95
C THR A 47 3.35 -14.38 5.12
N GLN A 48 3.62 -13.36 4.29
CA GLN A 48 2.63 -12.74 3.43
C GLN A 48 2.35 -13.59 2.19
N SER A 49 1.08 -13.92 1.96
CA SER A 49 0.62 -14.61 0.75
C SER A 49 0.55 -13.66 -0.44
N MET A 50 1.05 -14.09 -1.60
CA MET A 50 0.97 -13.38 -2.88
C MET A 50 -0.26 -13.78 -3.71
N SER A 51 -1.17 -14.59 -3.16
CA SER A 51 -2.42 -14.96 -3.85
C SER A 51 -3.29 -13.72 -4.10
N ALA A 52 -4.08 -13.73 -5.18
CA ALA A 52 -4.88 -12.57 -5.57
C ALA A 52 -5.90 -12.14 -4.49
N ALA A 53 -6.29 -13.05 -3.59
CA ALA A 53 -7.19 -12.76 -2.47
C ALA A 53 -6.49 -12.08 -1.27
N LYS A 54 -5.16 -12.01 -1.27
CA LYS A 54 -4.34 -11.52 -0.16
C LYS A 54 -3.48 -10.31 -0.51
N ILE A 55 -3.51 -9.89 -1.78
CA ILE A 55 -2.82 -8.69 -2.27
C ILE A 55 -3.82 -7.69 -2.87
N GLY A 56 -3.42 -6.43 -2.91
CA GLY A 56 -4.30 -5.32 -3.30
C GLY A 56 -5.32 -5.00 -2.22
N GLY A 57 -6.45 -4.41 -2.61
CA GLY A 57 -7.38 -3.81 -1.65
C GLY A 57 -6.68 -2.75 -0.80
N GLY A 58 -7.02 -2.68 0.50
CA GLY A 58 -6.40 -1.74 1.44
C GLY A 58 -6.87 -0.29 1.26
N MET A 59 -6.19 0.64 1.92
CA MET A 59 -6.50 2.08 1.85
C MET A 59 -5.84 2.71 0.62
N VAL A 60 -6.47 3.73 0.04
CA VAL A 60 -5.86 4.51 -1.04
C VAL A 60 -4.63 5.25 -0.51
N GLN A 61 -3.53 5.28 -1.27
CA GLN A 61 -2.34 6.06 -0.94
C GLN A 61 -2.68 7.55 -0.80
N THR A 62 -1.92 8.30 0.01
CA THR A 62 -2.19 9.72 0.26
C THR A 62 -2.05 10.58 -1.00
N GLY A 63 -2.89 11.61 -1.13
CA GLY A 63 -2.78 12.61 -2.21
C GLY A 63 -3.48 12.24 -3.52
N GLN A 64 -4.20 11.11 -3.57
CA GLN A 64 -4.95 10.70 -4.76
C GLN A 64 -6.33 11.37 -4.77
N THR A 65 -6.67 12.10 -5.83
CA THR A 65 -8.03 12.62 -6.01
C THR A 65 -8.99 11.47 -6.35
N LEU A 66 -9.94 11.20 -5.45
CA LEU A 66 -10.91 10.11 -5.59
C LEU A 66 -12.12 10.50 -6.46
N GLY A 67 -12.40 11.81 -6.53
CA GLY A 67 -13.48 12.37 -7.34
C GLY A 67 -13.68 13.86 -7.05
N THR A 68 -14.43 14.52 -7.94
CA THR A 68 -14.79 15.93 -7.83
C THR A 68 -16.32 16.06 -7.82
N ILE A 69 -16.84 16.71 -6.79
CA ILE A 69 -18.28 16.89 -6.59
C ILE A 69 -18.64 18.32 -6.97
N LYS A 70 -19.62 18.49 -7.85
CA LYS A 70 -20.20 19.81 -8.13
C LYS A 70 -21.09 20.21 -6.95
N VAL A 71 -20.88 21.43 -6.43
CA VAL A 71 -21.57 21.99 -5.28
C VAL A 71 -21.95 23.44 -5.55
N ALA A 72 -22.74 24.05 -4.67
CA ALA A 72 -23.00 25.48 -4.65
C ALA A 72 -23.10 25.93 -3.18
N ILE A 73 -21.95 26.28 -2.60
CA ILE A 73 -21.83 26.68 -1.20
C ILE A 73 -21.00 27.95 -1.04
N ASP A 74 -21.19 28.64 0.08
CA ASP A 74 -20.28 29.71 0.52
C ASP A 74 -19.04 29.16 1.25
N SER A 75 -18.15 30.06 1.68
CA SER A 75 -16.90 29.71 2.38
C SER A 75 -17.07 29.08 3.77
N SER A 76 -18.30 29.08 4.31
CA SER A 76 -18.68 28.43 5.57
C SER A 76 -19.37 27.08 5.37
N GLY A 77 -19.68 26.71 4.12
CA GLY A 77 -20.36 25.47 3.78
C GLY A 77 -21.89 25.55 3.78
N ALA A 78 -22.47 26.75 3.87
CA ALA A 78 -23.91 26.95 3.71
C ALA A 78 -24.30 27.00 2.22
N ALA A 79 -25.55 26.66 1.90
CA ALA A 79 -26.04 26.67 0.52
C ALA A 79 -25.95 28.09 -0.10
N TRP A 80 -25.45 28.17 -1.32
CA TRP A 80 -25.34 29.44 -2.05
C TRP A 80 -26.73 29.99 -2.44
N SER A 81 -26.92 31.29 -2.31
CA SER A 81 -28.19 31.96 -2.59
C SER A 81 -27.97 33.40 -3.08
N SER A 82 -29.03 34.10 -3.46
CA SER A 82 -28.97 35.53 -3.83
C SER A 82 -28.51 36.44 -2.70
N GLY A 83 -28.58 35.99 -1.44
CA GLY A 83 -28.09 36.73 -0.27
C GLY A 83 -26.65 36.39 0.11
N SER A 84 -26.03 35.41 -0.54
CA SER A 84 -24.64 35.03 -0.26
C SER A 84 -23.67 36.11 -0.72
N THR A 85 -22.59 36.28 0.04
CA THR A 85 -21.51 37.22 -0.26
C THR A 85 -20.16 36.51 -0.23
N GLY A 86 -19.17 37.03 -0.95
CA GLY A 86 -17.85 36.41 -1.05
C GLY A 86 -17.74 35.51 -2.28
N GLN A 87 -16.93 34.46 -2.20
CA GLN A 87 -16.69 33.53 -3.30
C GLN A 87 -17.54 32.27 -3.14
N GLU A 88 -18.20 31.87 -4.21
CA GLU A 88 -18.89 30.58 -4.30
C GLU A 88 -17.88 29.45 -4.51
N THR A 89 -17.98 28.39 -3.71
CA THR A 89 -17.34 27.11 -4.01
C THR A 89 -18.28 26.31 -4.91
N THR A 90 -17.82 26.02 -6.13
CA THR A 90 -18.62 25.36 -7.17
C THR A 90 -18.23 23.89 -7.38
N GLN A 91 -17.05 23.50 -6.91
CA GLN A 91 -16.55 22.13 -6.95
C GLN A 91 -15.75 21.82 -5.70
N ILE A 92 -15.80 20.57 -5.26
CA ILE A 92 -14.94 20.04 -4.20
C ILE A 92 -14.22 18.80 -4.71
N ASN A 93 -12.89 18.84 -4.73
CA ASN A 93 -12.06 17.66 -4.95
C ASN A 93 -11.89 16.93 -3.63
N VAL A 94 -12.24 15.64 -3.62
CA VAL A 94 -12.03 14.77 -2.46
C VAL A 94 -10.74 13.98 -2.67
N VAL A 95 -9.78 14.17 -1.77
CA VAL A 95 -8.42 13.65 -1.90
C VAL A 95 -8.14 12.71 -0.73
N SER A 96 -7.56 11.54 -0.98
CA SER A 96 -7.22 10.56 0.06
C SER A 96 -6.11 11.05 1.01
N ASP A 97 -6.15 10.62 2.27
CA ASP A 97 -5.15 10.93 3.30
C ASP A 97 -4.17 9.79 3.62
N GLY A 98 -4.27 8.66 2.90
CA GLY A 98 -3.46 7.46 3.15
C GLY A 98 -3.91 6.61 4.35
N LYS A 99 -4.96 7.02 5.06
CA LYS A 99 -5.49 6.39 6.29
C LYS A 99 -6.98 6.03 6.18
N GLY A 100 -7.49 5.98 4.95
CA GLY A 100 -8.88 5.67 4.63
C GLY A 100 -9.85 6.83 4.81
N GLY A 101 -9.36 8.05 5.00
CA GLY A 101 -10.15 9.28 5.06
C GLY A 101 -9.82 10.26 3.94
N PHE A 102 -10.16 11.52 4.17
CA PHE A 102 -10.26 12.53 3.12
C PHE A 102 -9.70 13.89 3.55
N THR A 103 -9.16 14.60 2.56
CA THR A 103 -8.91 16.04 2.56
C THR A 103 -9.67 16.67 1.39
N PHE A 104 -9.92 17.99 1.45
CA PHE A 104 -10.83 18.65 0.52
C PHE A 104 -10.24 19.94 -0.02
N THR A 105 -10.31 20.12 -1.34
CA THR A 105 -9.95 21.37 -2.01
C THR A 105 -11.09 21.88 -2.88
N ASP A 106 -11.17 23.18 -3.10
CA ASP A 106 -12.16 23.83 -3.95
C ASP A 106 -11.80 23.72 -5.46
N GLN A 107 -12.59 24.39 -6.31
CA GLN A 107 -12.37 24.44 -7.76
C GLN A 107 -11.02 25.05 -8.19
N ASN A 108 -10.34 25.78 -7.30
CA ASN A 108 -9.06 26.42 -7.52
C ASN A 108 -7.92 25.68 -6.81
N ASN A 109 -8.17 24.45 -6.35
CA ASN A 109 -7.24 23.61 -5.59
C ASN A 109 -6.83 24.20 -4.23
N GLN A 110 -7.62 25.12 -3.68
CA GLN A 110 -7.39 25.68 -2.36
C GLN A 110 -8.08 24.84 -1.29
N ALA A 111 -7.42 24.61 -0.15
CA ALA A 111 -8.02 23.86 0.94
C ALA A 111 -9.31 24.52 1.44
N LEU A 112 -10.36 23.73 1.65
CA LEU A 112 -11.58 24.23 2.29
C LEU A 112 -11.31 24.61 3.75
N SER A 113 -12.05 25.59 4.25
CA SER A 113 -12.00 25.94 5.68
C SER A 113 -12.48 24.76 6.54
N SER A 114 -11.95 24.61 7.76
CA SER A 114 -12.41 23.56 8.69
C SER A 114 -13.90 23.67 9.01
N THR A 115 -14.43 24.90 9.02
CA THR A 115 -15.87 25.19 9.14
C THR A 115 -16.65 24.60 7.97
N ALA A 116 -16.24 24.87 6.72
CA ALA A 116 -16.89 24.33 5.53
C ALA A 116 -16.78 22.80 5.48
N VAL A 117 -15.63 22.22 5.80
CA VAL A 117 -15.46 20.75 5.84
C VAL A 117 -16.45 20.14 6.83
N THR A 118 -16.55 20.69 8.04
CA THR A 118 -17.46 20.14 9.06
C THR A 118 -18.93 20.33 8.68
N ALA A 119 -19.29 21.48 8.11
CA ALA A 119 -20.66 21.76 7.68
C ALA A 119 -21.09 20.86 6.51
N VAL A 120 -20.20 20.59 5.57
CA VAL A 120 -20.50 19.84 4.34
C VAL A 120 -20.38 18.32 4.55
N PHE A 121 -19.37 17.86 5.28
CA PHE A 121 -19.01 16.44 5.36
C PHE A 121 -19.09 15.85 6.78
N GLY A 122 -19.41 16.68 7.79
CA GLY A 122 -19.38 16.28 9.20
C GLY A 122 -17.95 16.17 9.78
N SER A 123 -17.84 15.64 10.99
CA SER A 123 -16.57 15.63 11.75
C SER A 123 -15.72 14.37 11.53
N SER A 124 -16.25 13.34 10.86
CA SER A 124 -15.59 12.03 10.70
C SER A 124 -14.96 11.84 9.32
N THR A 125 -14.21 12.85 8.85
CA THR A 125 -13.58 12.84 7.52
C THR A 125 -12.13 12.36 7.54
N VAL A 126 -11.42 12.52 8.66
CA VAL A 126 -10.01 12.14 8.81
C VAL A 126 -9.88 10.64 9.07
N GLY A 127 -9.02 9.97 8.31
CA GLY A 127 -8.73 8.56 8.42
C GLY A 127 -7.85 8.23 9.62
N THR A 128 -8.11 7.08 10.23
CA THR A 128 -7.37 6.57 11.40
C THR A 128 -6.67 5.24 11.13
N GLY A 129 -6.83 4.72 9.90
CA GLY A 129 -6.29 3.43 9.53
C GLY A 129 -4.77 3.42 9.45
N THR A 130 -4.20 2.24 9.65
CA THR A 130 -2.78 1.96 9.44
C THR A 130 -2.64 0.77 8.51
N ALA A 131 -1.46 0.55 7.92
CA ALA A 131 -1.23 -0.60 7.05
C ALA A 131 -1.53 -1.94 7.76
N ALA A 132 -1.24 -2.02 9.07
CA ALA A 132 -1.52 -3.21 9.90
C ALA A 132 -3.01 -3.35 10.27
N SER A 133 -3.71 -2.23 10.46
CA SER A 133 -5.12 -2.17 10.83
C SER A 133 -5.85 -1.16 9.94
N PRO A 134 -6.20 -1.54 8.71
CA PRO A 134 -6.88 -0.63 7.79
C PRO A 134 -8.30 -0.32 8.29
N SER A 135 -8.69 0.95 8.22
CA SER A 135 -10.05 1.42 8.47
C SER A 135 -10.44 2.41 7.38
N PHE A 136 -11.75 2.63 7.22
CA PHE A 136 -12.29 3.43 6.13
C PHE A 136 -13.37 4.37 6.66
N GLN A 137 -13.18 5.66 6.41
CA GLN A 137 -14.25 6.64 6.60
C GLN A 137 -15.27 6.50 5.46
N THR A 138 -16.52 6.79 5.75
CA THR A 138 -17.58 6.91 4.74
C THR A 138 -17.79 8.39 4.47
N LEU A 139 -17.60 8.81 3.22
CA LEU A 139 -17.91 10.16 2.78
C LEU A 139 -19.42 10.36 2.81
N ALA A 140 -19.87 11.34 3.57
CA ALA A 140 -21.24 11.83 3.57
C ALA A 140 -21.26 13.27 3.05
N LEU A 141 -22.27 13.63 2.27
CA LEU A 141 -22.43 14.98 1.72
C LEU A 141 -23.72 15.59 2.27
N SER A 142 -23.64 16.79 2.82
CA SER A 142 -24.81 17.54 3.28
C SER A 142 -25.73 17.90 2.12
N THR A 143 -27.03 17.98 2.39
CA THR A 143 -28.01 18.44 1.39
C THR A 143 -27.78 19.89 0.99
N SER A 144 -27.28 20.73 1.91
CA SER A 144 -26.93 22.13 1.65
C SER A 144 -25.86 22.29 0.57
N ALA A 145 -25.01 21.28 0.37
CA ALA A 145 -23.96 21.32 -0.65
C ALA A 145 -24.52 21.41 -2.08
N THR A 146 -25.73 20.91 -2.30
CA THR A 146 -26.31 20.75 -3.65
C THR A 146 -27.75 21.26 -3.76
N SER A 147 -28.37 21.72 -2.67
CA SER A 147 -29.77 22.18 -2.66
C SER A 147 -30.04 23.39 -3.55
N ALA A 148 -29.01 24.19 -3.87
CA ALA A 148 -29.11 25.31 -4.81
C ALA A 148 -28.93 24.88 -6.29
N LEU A 149 -28.63 23.60 -6.56
CA LEU A 149 -28.40 23.05 -7.89
C LEU A 149 -29.64 22.34 -8.45
N SER A 150 -29.58 22.05 -9.76
CA SER A 150 -30.61 21.27 -10.45
C SER A 150 -30.76 19.85 -9.89
N ALA A 151 -31.92 19.21 -10.07
CA ALA A 151 -32.13 17.83 -9.64
C ALA A 151 -31.13 16.84 -10.28
N THR A 152 -30.73 17.10 -11.54
CA THR A 152 -29.69 16.33 -12.23
C THR A 152 -28.33 16.47 -11.55
N ASP A 153 -27.94 17.69 -11.17
CA ASP A 153 -26.68 17.92 -10.46
C ASP A 153 -26.67 17.26 -9.07
N GLN A 154 -27.81 17.29 -8.36
CA GLN A 154 -27.95 16.60 -7.07
C GLN A 154 -27.80 15.07 -7.21
N ALA A 155 -28.39 14.48 -8.26
CA ALA A 155 -28.23 13.07 -8.57
C ALA A 155 -26.77 12.73 -8.95
N ASN A 156 -26.12 13.57 -9.75
CA ASN A 156 -24.71 13.40 -10.13
C ASN A 156 -23.77 13.48 -8.91
N ALA A 157 -24.01 14.41 -7.99
CA ALA A 157 -23.24 14.51 -6.75
C ALA A 157 -23.40 13.25 -5.87
N THR A 158 -24.62 12.72 -5.77
CA THR A 158 -24.90 11.47 -5.05
C THR A 158 -24.16 10.29 -5.68
N ALA A 159 -24.19 10.17 -7.01
CA ALA A 159 -23.45 9.14 -7.74
C ALA A 159 -21.94 9.27 -7.56
N MET A 160 -21.41 10.50 -7.55
CA MET A 160 -20.00 10.77 -7.30
C MET A 160 -19.58 10.39 -5.87
N VAL A 161 -20.38 10.69 -4.86
CA VAL A 161 -20.13 10.27 -3.47
C VAL A 161 -20.12 8.74 -3.37
N ALA A 162 -21.03 8.04 -4.04
CA ALA A 162 -21.03 6.57 -4.11
C ALA A 162 -19.76 6.03 -4.78
N GLN A 163 -19.32 6.64 -5.89
CA GLN A 163 -18.06 6.29 -6.55
C GLN A 163 -16.87 6.49 -5.61
N ILE A 164 -16.76 7.65 -4.95
CA ILE A 164 -15.65 7.96 -4.04
C ILE A 164 -15.59 6.94 -2.89
N ASN A 165 -16.74 6.60 -2.28
CA ASN A 165 -16.79 5.59 -1.23
C ASN A 165 -16.38 4.19 -1.72
N ALA A 166 -16.77 3.81 -2.94
CA ALA A 166 -16.35 2.56 -3.54
C ALA A 166 -14.83 2.53 -3.83
N VAL A 167 -14.29 3.62 -4.38
CA VAL A 167 -12.85 3.76 -4.68
C VAL A 167 -12.01 3.85 -3.39
N ASN A 168 -12.52 4.45 -2.32
CA ASN A 168 -11.83 4.52 -1.02
C ASN A 168 -11.67 3.13 -0.37
N LYS A 169 -12.51 2.17 -0.76
CA LYS A 169 -12.49 0.78 -0.28
C LYS A 169 -12.40 -0.20 -1.47
N PRO A 170 -11.25 -0.24 -2.17
CA PRO A 170 -11.07 -1.13 -3.31
C PRO A 170 -11.09 -2.60 -2.86
N GLN A 171 -11.52 -3.48 -3.76
CA GLN A 171 -11.46 -4.92 -3.56
C GLN A 171 -10.02 -5.43 -3.68
N THR A 172 -9.76 -6.65 -3.21
CA THR A 172 -8.51 -7.37 -3.49
C THR A 172 -8.42 -7.75 -4.98
N VAL A 173 -7.22 -8.11 -5.44
CA VAL A 173 -6.98 -8.46 -6.85
C VAL A 173 -7.92 -9.58 -7.35
N SER A 174 -8.32 -10.50 -6.48
CA SER A 174 -9.25 -11.60 -6.80
C SER A 174 -10.63 -11.15 -7.29
N ASN A 175 -11.08 -9.96 -6.87
CA ASN A 175 -12.45 -9.48 -7.08
C ASN A 175 -12.51 -8.22 -7.95
N LEU A 176 -11.44 -7.92 -8.68
CA LEU A 176 -11.41 -6.79 -9.61
C LEU A 176 -12.25 -7.04 -10.85
N ASP A 177 -13.15 -6.11 -11.13
CA ASP A 177 -13.93 -6.03 -12.34
C ASP A 177 -13.80 -4.61 -12.93
N ILE A 178 -13.30 -4.52 -14.16
CA ILE A 178 -13.05 -3.25 -14.86
C ILE A 178 -14.11 -2.92 -15.92
N SER A 179 -15.22 -3.66 -15.94
CA SER A 179 -16.32 -3.44 -16.89
C SER A 179 -17.10 -2.14 -16.63
N THR A 180 -16.92 -1.53 -15.46
CA THR A 180 -17.51 -0.25 -15.08
C THR A 180 -16.41 0.77 -14.75
N GLN A 181 -16.73 2.06 -14.88
CA GLN A 181 -15.80 3.14 -14.55
C GLN A 181 -15.32 3.08 -13.09
N THR A 182 -16.25 2.89 -12.14
CA THR A 182 -15.93 2.76 -10.72
C THR A 182 -15.04 1.54 -10.45
N GLY A 183 -15.35 0.40 -11.08
CA GLY A 183 -14.54 -0.81 -10.95
C GLY A 183 -13.11 -0.65 -11.52
N ALA A 184 -12.96 0.10 -12.61
CA ALA A 184 -11.64 0.43 -13.16
C ALA A 184 -10.82 1.32 -12.20
N TYR A 185 -11.44 2.32 -11.55
CA TYR A 185 -10.77 3.12 -10.53
C TYR A 185 -10.37 2.31 -9.30
N GLN A 186 -11.25 1.42 -8.82
CA GLN A 186 -10.92 0.50 -7.73
C GLN A 186 -9.74 -0.41 -8.11
N ALA A 187 -9.71 -0.90 -9.37
CA ALA A 187 -8.62 -1.71 -9.87
C ALA A 187 -7.28 -0.96 -9.91
N MET A 188 -7.26 0.31 -10.32
CA MET A 188 -6.04 1.13 -10.29
C MET A 188 -5.46 1.19 -8.88
N VAL A 189 -6.28 1.55 -7.88
CA VAL A 189 -5.83 1.62 -6.48
C VAL A 189 -5.38 0.25 -5.96
N SER A 190 -6.18 -0.80 -6.20
CA SER A 190 -5.84 -2.14 -5.73
C SER A 190 -4.54 -2.65 -6.33
N ILE A 191 -4.25 -2.34 -7.60
CA ILE A 191 -3.03 -2.78 -8.26
C ILE A 191 -1.83 -1.98 -7.77
N ASP A 192 -1.96 -0.67 -7.55
CA ASP A 192 -0.89 0.15 -6.94
C ASP A 192 -0.51 -0.38 -5.56
N ASN A 193 -1.51 -0.73 -4.75
CA ASN A 193 -1.28 -1.32 -3.43
C ASN A 193 -0.66 -2.73 -3.53
N ALA A 194 -1.10 -3.56 -4.47
CA ALA A 194 -0.50 -4.89 -4.69
C ALA A 194 0.97 -4.78 -5.14
N LEU A 195 1.28 -3.85 -6.05
CA LEU A 195 2.64 -3.59 -6.52
C LEU A 195 3.52 -3.06 -5.38
N ALA A 196 2.99 -2.20 -4.51
CA ALA A 196 3.70 -1.76 -3.31
C ALA A 196 4.04 -2.94 -2.38
N THR A 197 3.11 -3.88 -2.17
CA THR A 197 3.37 -5.12 -1.41
C THR A 197 4.47 -5.96 -2.05
N VAL A 198 4.41 -6.17 -3.37
CA VAL A 198 5.43 -6.93 -4.12
C VAL A 198 6.80 -6.26 -4.05
N ASN A 199 6.85 -4.93 -4.23
CA ASN A 199 8.10 -4.18 -4.18
C ASN A 199 8.74 -4.22 -2.79
N ASN A 200 7.92 -4.16 -1.73
CA ASN A 200 8.41 -4.33 -0.37
C ASN A 200 9.05 -5.72 -0.16
N LEU A 201 8.38 -6.79 -0.60
CA LEU A 201 8.92 -8.14 -0.53
C LEU A 201 10.20 -8.30 -1.36
N GLN A 202 10.27 -7.73 -2.57
CA GLN A 202 11.50 -7.75 -3.37
C GLN A 202 12.66 -7.01 -2.69
N ALA A 203 12.37 -5.87 -2.03
CA ALA A 203 13.37 -5.12 -1.30
C ALA A 203 13.91 -5.90 -0.09
N THR A 204 13.06 -6.60 0.67
CA THR A 204 13.51 -7.43 1.81
C THR A 204 14.32 -8.63 1.34
N LEU A 205 13.95 -9.26 0.23
CA LEU A 205 14.72 -10.34 -0.39
C LEU A 205 16.08 -9.86 -0.91
N GLY A 206 16.13 -8.70 -1.57
CA GLY A 206 17.39 -8.09 -2.01
C GLY A 206 18.31 -7.74 -0.84
N ALA A 207 17.76 -7.22 0.26
CA ALA A 207 18.52 -6.97 1.48
C ALA A 207 19.08 -8.26 2.09
N ALA A 208 18.30 -9.34 2.11
CA ALA A 208 18.78 -10.66 2.56
C ALA A 208 19.92 -11.18 1.67
N GLN A 209 19.79 -11.10 0.34
CA GLN A 209 20.84 -11.49 -0.61
C GLN A 209 22.14 -10.71 -0.40
N ASN A 210 22.05 -9.39 -0.22
CA ASN A 210 23.23 -8.56 0.06
C ASN A 210 23.94 -9.02 1.34
N ARG A 211 23.19 -9.41 2.38
CA ARG A 211 23.77 -9.97 3.61
C ARG A 211 24.45 -11.31 3.35
N PHE A 212 23.84 -12.21 2.58
CA PHE A 212 24.48 -13.49 2.22
C PHE A 212 25.80 -13.28 1.45
N THR A 213 25.83 -12.38 0.46
CA THR A 213 27.04 -12.08 -0.32
C THR A 213 28.16 -11.47 0.53
N ALA A 214 27.82 -10.50 1.39
CA ALA A 214 28.80 -9.90 2.30
C ALA A 214 29.41 -10.94 3.24
N ILE A 215 28.55 -11.79 3.82
CA ILE A 215 28.98 -12.82 4.75
C ILE A 215 29.79 -13.92 4.06
N ALA A 216 29.40 -14.36 2.86
CA ALA A 216 30.16 -15.33 2.09
C ALA A 216 31.59 -14.83 1.83
N THR A 217 31.73 -13.56 1.49
CA THR A 217 33.04 -12.92 1.28
C THR A 217 33.88 -12.91 2.57
N THR A 218 33.28 -12.55 3.71
CA THR A 218 33.96 -12.59 5.01
C THR A 218 34.32 -14.01 5.44
N GLN A 219 33.46 -15.00 5.22
CA GLN A 219 33.73 -16.40 5.55
C GLN A 219 34.86 -16.98 4.70
N GLN A 220 34.91 -16.67 3.40
CA GLN A 220 36.01 -17.09 2.53
C GLN A 220 37.35 -16.50 3.00
N ALA A 221 37.37 -15.20 3.35
CA ALA A 221 38.56 -14.57 3.91
C ALA A 221 38.98 -15.21 5.25
N GLY A 222 38.01 -15.47 6.14
CA GLY A 222 38.26 -16.17 7.40
C GLY A 222 38.82 -17.58 7.19
N SER A 223 38.25 -18.34 6.25
CA SER A 223 38.73 -19.69 5.90
C SER A 223 40.15 -19.65 5.33
N ASN A 224 40.47 -18.69 4.47
CA ASN A 224 41.81 -18.53 3.92
C ASN A 224 42.83 -18.19 5.03
N ASN A 225 42.46 -17.30 5.96
CA ASN A 225 43.32 -16.94 7.09
C ASN A 225 43.55 -18.12 8.05
N LEU A 226 42.50 -18.89 8.35
CA LEU A 226 42.60 -20.10 9.17
C LEU A 226 43.47 -21.17 8.49
N ALA A 227 43.30 -21.38 7.18
CA ALA A 227 44.13 -22.31 6.43
C ALA A 227 45.61 -21.89 6.41
N GLN A 228 45.91 -20.59 6.28
CA GLN A 228 47.29 -20.09 6.39
C GLN A 228 47.86 -20.28 7.80
N ALA A 229 47.10 -19.96 8.85
CA ALA A 229 47.53 -20.16 10.22
C ALA A 229 47.81 -21.64 10.51
N GLN A 230 46.94 -22.54 10.05
CA GLN A 230 47.13 -23.99 10.18
C GLN A 230 48.39 -24.45 9.43
N SER A 231 48.60 -23.99 8.19
CA SER A 231 49.79 -24.31 7.40
C SER A 231 51.08 -23.83 8.08
N GLN A 232 51.09 -22.63 8.65
CA GLN A 232 52.25 -22.11 9.38
C GLN A 232 52.56 -22.92 10.65
N ILE A 233 51.53 -23.25 11.44
CA ILE A 233 51.68 -24.08 12.64
C ILE A 233 52.21 -25.47 12.26
N GLN A 234 51.59 -26.11 11.27
CA GLN A 234 51.99 -27.44 10.81
C GLN A 234 53.41 -27.45 10.23
N SER A 235 53.77 -26.44 9.44
CA SER A 235 55.13 -26.31 8.89
C SER A 235 56.18 -26.07 9.97
N ALA A 236 55.85 -25.31 11.02
CA ALA A 236 56.74 -25.09 12.15
C ALA A 236 56.93 -26.36 12.99
N ASP A 237 55.86 -27.12 13.21
CA ASP A 237 55.88 -28.39 13.93
C ASP A 237 56.74 -29.44 13.21
N PHE A 238 56.55 -29.60 11.88
CA PHE A 238 57.39 -30.49 11.08
C PHE A 238 58.87 -30.09 11.07
N ALA A 239 59.17 -28.78 11.01
CA ALA A 239 60.54 -28.29 11.08
C ALA A 239 61.20 -28.58 12.44
N GLN A 240 60.41 -28.67 13.52
CA GLN A 240 60.90 -29.01 14.85
C GLN A 240 61.10 -30.52 15.04
N GLU A 241 60.25 -31.36 14.45
CA GLU A 241 60.35 -32.82 14.58
C GLU A 241 61.45 -33.46 13.70
N THR A 242 61.92 -32.76 12.67
CA THR A 242 63.01 -33.23 11.78
C THR A 242 64.41 -32.71 12.14
N ALA A 243 64.52 -31.78 13.10
CA ALA A 243 65.79 -31.18 13.57
C ALA A 243 66.39 -31.94 14.76
#